data_AF-A0A920U3P9-F1
#
_entry.id   AF-A0A920U3P9-F1
#
_cell.length_a   1.000
_cell.length_b   1.000
_cell.length_c   1.000
_cell.angle_alpha   90.00
_cell.angle_beta   90.00
_cell.angle_gamma   90.00
#
_symmetry.space_group_name_H-M   'P 1'
#
loop_
_entity.id
_entity.type
_entity.pdbx_description
1 polymer ?
#
loop_
_entity_poly.entity_id
_entity_poly.type
_entity_poly.pdbx_seq_one_letter_code
_entity_poly.pdbx_strand_id
1 'polypeptide(L)'
;MSPVRFCGFPPGERVFAPKTSVQRTKRAEQDTWLGIGVLDQDIEFSVQVTSRDGNQVYRINVEANETLGHYSDWLKLLGVLGPIRRLNGNQETRTLEIGDALLLPITGQTQRSEFEQRRQEYHRVLVEEFKEHFEIVEVRRYTVRGGDSVWRLARDFDLPLWMITRYNPKLRTAMPVIGDELGYSLDPQARQLRSRMVSPVVTLVRSS
;
A
#
# COMPACT_ATOMS: atom_id res chain seq x y z
N MET A 1 -66.44 8.80 -50.70
CA MET A 1 -66.27 8.33 -49.31
C MET A 1 -66.14 6.82 -49.35
N SER A 2 -64.90 6.31 -49.30
CA SER A 2 -64.62 4.87 -49.43
C SER A 2 -64.67 4.17 -48.06
N PRO A 3 -65.02 2.87 -48.02
CA PRO A 3 -65.27 2.12 -46.81
C PRO A 3 -64.03 1.37 -46.26
N VAL A 4 -64.22 0.89 -45.04
CA VAL A 4 -63.32 0.12 -44.15
C VAL A 4 -62.84 -1.21 -44.76
N ARG A 5 -61.59 -1.61 -44.50
CA ARG A 5 -61.23 -3.02 -44.19
C ARG A 5 -59.84 -3.19 -43.55
N PHE A 6 -59.81 -4.18 -42.66
CA PHE A 6 -58.73 -4.73 -41.84
C PHE A 6 -57.51 -5.24 -42.62
N CYS A 7 -56.33 -5.16 -41.98
CA CYS A 7 -55.20 -6.11 -41.93
C CYS A 7 -54.29 -5.58 -40.80
N GLY A 8 -53.93 -6.29 -39.74
CA GLY A 8 -53.27 -7.59 -39.65
C GLY A 8 -51.94 -7.37 -38.91
N PHE A 9 -51.81 -7.87 -37.69
CA PHE A 9 -50.58 -7.85 -36.87
C PHE A 9 -49.42 -8.60 -37.56
N PRO A 10 -48.16 -8.13 -37.47
CA PRO A 10 -46.98 -9.00 -37.47
C PRO A 10 -46.45 -9.26 -36.04
N PRO A 11 -45.80 -10.43 -35.81
CA PRO A 11 -45.48 -10.94 -34.49
C PRO A 11 -44.18 -10.39 -33.91
N GLY A 12 -44.05 -10.52 -32.59
CA GLY A 12 -43.07 -9.85 -31.76
C GLY A 12 -41.61 -10.18 -32.02
N GLU A 13 -40.79 -9.14 -31.95
CA GLU A 13 -39.35 -9.23 -31.77
C GLU A 13 -39.04 -8.87 -30.31
N ARG A 14 -38.66 -9.88 -29.52
CA ARG A 14 -38.13 -9.65 -28.17
C ARG A 14 -36.73 -9.03 -28.33
N VAL A 15 -36.65 -7.71 -28.20
CA VAL A 15 -35.38 -7.03 -28.00
C VAL A 15 -34.84 -7.43 -26.63
N PHE A 16 -33.88 -8.34 -26.61
CA PHE A 16 -33.02 -8.55 -25.45
C PHE A 16 -32.22 -7.26 -25.22
N ALA A 17 -32.59 -6.50 -24.19
CA ALA A 17 -31.73 -5.45 -23.68
C ALA A 17 -30.37 -6.08 -23.30
N PRO A 18 -29.25 -5.60 -23.83
CA PRO A 18 -27.96 -6.17 -23.47
C PRO A 18 -27.67 -5.75 -22.01
N LYS A 19 -27.52 -6.75 -21.13
CA LYS A 19 -27.12 -6.58 -19.72
C LYS A 19 -25.64 -6.17 -19.67
N THR A 20 -25.29 -4.98 -20.13
CA THR A 20 -23.88 -4.57 -20.32
C THR A 20 -23.44 -3.35 -19.51
N SER A 21 -24.16 -3.00 -18.46
CA SER A 21 -23.77 -1.88 -17.59
C SER A 21 -23.06 -2.30 -16.30
N VAL A 22 -23.20 -3.54 -15.82
CA VAL A 22 -22.52 -4.01 -14.59
C VAL A 22 -21.18 -4.71 -14.87
N GLN A 23 -21.06 -5.41 -16.00
CA GLN A 23 -19.82 -6.14 -16.33
C GLN A 23 -18.69 -5.22 -16.81
N ARG A 24 -19.02 -4.08 -17.44
CA ARG A 24 -18.03 -3.13 -17.96
C ARG A 24 -17.28 -2.40 -16.84
N THR A 25 -17.98 -2.10 -15.73
CA THR A 25 -17.41 -1.46 -14.53
C THR A 25 -16.49 -2.40 -13.77
N LYS A 26 -16.86 -3.68 -13.61
CA LYS A 26 -15.97 -4.69 -13.02
C LYS A 26 -14.70 -4.93 -13.84
N ARG A 27 -14.80 -4.91 -15.18
CA ARG A 27 -13.66 -5.10 -16.07
C ARG A 27 -12.67 -3.91 -16.01
N ALA A 28 -13.19 -2.68 -15.93
CA ALA A 28 -12.35 -1.48 -15.81
C ALA A 28 -11.63 -1.39 -14.45
N GLU A 29 -12.26 -1.83 -13.35
CA GLU A 29 -11.57 -1.98 -12.06
C GLU A 29 -10.54 -3.13 -12.08
N GLN A 30 -10.81 -4.20 -12.82
CA GLN A 30 -9.89 -5.34 -13.01
C GLN A 30 -8.66 -4.99 -13.87
N ASP A 31 -8.79 -4.07 -14.83
CA ASP A 31 -7.70 -3.61 -15.69
C ASP A 31 -6.73 -2.66 -14.97
N THR A 32 -7.07 -2.17 -13.77
CA THR A 32 -6.19 -1.35 -12.92
C THR A 32 -5.05 -2.20 -12.28
N TRP A 33 -5.09 -3.53 -12.46
CA TRP A 33 -4.15 -4.50 -11.87
C TRP A 33 -3.10 -5.05 -12.85
N LEU A 34 -2.85 -4.38 -13.98
CA LEU A 34 -2.04 -4.91 -15.09
C LEU A 34 -0.57 -4.46 -15.18
N GLY A 35 0.03 -3.92 -14.12
CA GLY A 35 1.41 -3.41 -14.21
C GLY A 35 2.46 -4.29 -13.56
N ILE A 36 3.30 -4.98 -14.35
CA ILE A 36 4.67 -5.35 -13.92
C ILE A 36 5.39 -4.12 -13.32
N GLY A 37 5.00 -2.90 -13.72
CA GLY A 37 5.50 -1.62 -13.21
C GLY A 37 4.80 -1.05 -11.96
N VAL A 38 4.03 -1.81 -11.17
CA VAL A 38 3.48 -1.30 -9.88
C VAL A 38 4.61 -0.83 -8.95
N LEU A 39 5.78 -1.46 -9.03
CA LEU A 39 6.95 -1.04 -8.25
C LEU A 39 7.61 0.25 -8.76
N ASP A 40 7.33 0.69 -9.99
CA ASP A 40 7.89 1.92 -10.58
C ASP A 40 7.05 3.17 -10.28
N GLN A 41 5.86 3.00 -9.70
CA GLN A 41 4.98 4.12 -9.37
C GLN A 41 5.58 4.99 -8.24
N ASP A 42 5.50 6.30 -8.37
CA ASP A 42 5.80 7.15 -7.22
C ASP A 42 4.70 7.00 -6.17
N ILE A 43 5.11 6.78 -4.93
CA ILE A 43 4.20 6.78 -3.79
C ILE A 43 4.44 8.03 -2.97
N GLU A 44 3.34 8.71 -2.67
CA GLU A 44 3.37 9.88 -1.82
C GLU A 44 3.54 9.47 -0.35
N PHE A 45 4.69 9.80 0.23
CA PHE A 45 5.00 9.62 1.66
C PHE A 45 4.96 10.95 2.42
N SER A 46 4.20 11.93 1.90
CA SER A 46 4.19 13.31 2.37
C SER A 46 3.71 13.45 3.81
N VAL A 47 4.25 14.46 4.49
CA VAL A 47 3.81 14.81 5.85
C VAL A 47 2.53 15.64 5.75
N GLN A 48 1.50 15.21 6.48
CA GLN A 48 0.24 15.92 6.60
C GLN A 48 0.34 16.97 7.71
N VAL A 49 -0.31 18.11 7.51
CA VAL A 49 -0.44 19.15 8.54
C VAL A 49 -1.78 18.97 9.25
N THR A 50 -1.76 18.96 10.58
CA THR A 50 -2.95 18.90 11.43
C THR A 50 -2.80 19.85 12.60
N SER A 51 -3.81 19.92 13.48
CA SER A 51 -3.77 20.74 14.68
C SER A 51 -3.99 19.89 15.93
N ARG A 52 -3.29 20.25 17.00
CA ARG A 52 -3.47 19.66 18.33
C ARG A 52 -3.39 20.76 19.37
N ASP A 53 -4.41 20.87 20.20
CA ASP A 53 -4.52 21.91 21.24
C ASP A 53 -4.32 23.34 20.69
N GLY A 54 -4.80 23.59 19.46
CA GLY A 54 -4.66 24.87 18.76
C GLY A 54 -3.29 25.10 18.09
N ASN A 55 -2.33 24.20 18.26
CA ASN A 55 -1.01 24.30 17.64
C ASN A 55 -0.91 23.44 16.38
N GLN A 56 -0.19 23.95 15.37
CA GLN A 56 0.14 23.16 14.18
C GLN A 56 1.06 21.99 14.57
N VAL A 57 0.69 20.78 14.13
CA VAL A 57 1.50 19.58 14.30
C VAL A 57 1.50 18.79 13.00
N TYR A 58 2.51 17.96 12.82
CA TYR A 58 2.73 17.19 11.62
C TYR A 58 2.37 15.73 11.86
N ARG A 59 1.71 15.09 10.89
CA ARG A 59 1.18 13.73 10.98
C ARG A 59 1.62 12.91 9.77
N ILE A 60 1.96 11.65 10.01
CA ILE A 60 2.10 10.63 8.97
C ILE A 60 1.27 9.41 9.34
N ASN A 61 1.01 8.56 8.36
CA ASN A 61 0.62 7.18 8.59
C ASN A 61 1.88 6.32 8.53
N VAL A 62 2.02 5.40 9.48
CA VAL A 62 3.14 4.45 9.53
C VAL A 62 3.06 3.51 8.33
N GLU A 63 4.16 3.33 7.61
CA GLU A 63 4.23 2.40 6.48
C GLU A 63 4.89 1.08 6.88
N ALA A 64 4.73 0.07 6.01
CA ALA A 64 5.35 -1.22 6.19
C ALA A 64 6.88 -1.09 6.35
N ASN A 65 7.44 -1.89 7.26
CA ASN A 65 8.87 -1.93 7.58
C ASN A 65 9.42 -0.64 8.23
N GLU A 66 8.60 0.37 8.50
CA GLU A 66 9.03 1.57 9.24
C GLU A 66 9.05 1.35 10.76
N THR A 67 9.94 2.04 11.47
CA THR A 67 10.08 1.95 12.92
C THR A 67 10.27 3.32 13.54
N LEU A 68 10.09 3.45 14.85
CA LEU A 68 10.44 4.69 15.57
C LEU A 68 11.90 5.09 15.40
N GLY A 69 12.80 4.11 15.25
CA GLY A 69 14.21 4.36 14.97
C GLY A 69 14.39 5.08 13.63
N HIS A 70 13.71 4.63 12.58
CA HIS A 70 13.73 5.29 11.27
C HIS A 70 13.24 6.73 11.36
N TYR A 71 12.08 6.96 12.00
CA TYR A 71 11.57 8.34 12.13
C TYR A 71 12.49 9.24 12.94
N SER A 72 13.10 8.71 14.01
CA SER A 72 14.07 9.44 14.80
C SER A 72 15.31 9.82 14.00
N ASP A 73 15.79 8.92 13.13
CA ASP A 73 16.93 9.17 12.26
C ASP A 73 16.58 10.21 11.18
N TRP A 74 15.45 10.04 10.50
CA TRP A 74 15.03 10.94 9.43
C TRP A 74 14.77 12.37 9.92
N LEU A 75 14.28 12.52 11.16
CA LEU A 75 14.12 13.80 11.85
C LEU A 75 15.43 14.39 12.41
N LYS A 76 16.57 13.71 12.26
CA LYS A 76 17.87 14.07 12.85
C LYS A 76 17.82 14.21 14.38
N LEU A 77 17.05 13.36 15.05
CA LEU A 77 16.99 13.30 16.50
C LEU A 77 18.14 12.45 17.10
N LEU A 78 19.14 12.08 16.31
CA LEU A 78 20.32 11.30 16.76
C LEU A 78 19.94 9.99 17.47
N GLY A 79 18.91 9.30 16.98
CA GLY A 79 18.38 8.07 17.58
C GLY A 79 17.56 8.28 18.88
N VAL A 80 17.35 9.51 19.32
CA VAL A 80 16.55 9.82 20.52
C VAL A 80 15.06 9.73 20.22
N LEU A 81 14.39 8.70 20.77
CA LEU A 81 12.95 8.46 20.56
C LEU A 81 12.04 9.33 21.44
N GLY A 82 12.58 9.92 22.51
CA GLY A 82 11.82 10.63 23.55
C GLY A 82 10.87 11.72 23.01
N PRO A 83 11.31 12.61 22.10
CA PRO A 83 10.44 13.62 21.49
C PRO A 83 9.21 13.02 20.79
N ILE A 84 9.39 11.97 19.98
CA ILE A 84 8.30 11.30 19.27
C ILE A 84 7.36 10.61 20.27
N ARG A 85 7.90 9.88 21.25
CA ARG A 85 7.11 9.15 22.24
C ARG A 85 6.28 10.08 23.14
N ARG A 86 6.84 11.21 23.58
CA ARG A 86 6.08 12.20 24.37
C ARG A 86 4.95 12.83 23.57
N LEU A 87 5.19 13.10 22.29
CA LEU A 87 4.16 13.66 21.41
C LEU A 87 3.03 12.66 21.16
N ASN A 88 3.30 11.36 21.05
CA ASN A 88 2.29 10.35 20.70
C ASN A 88 1.81 9.50 21.87
N GLY A 89 2.25 9.78 23.09
CA GLY A 89 2.05 8.86 24.21
C GLY A 89 3.06 7.71 24.23
N ASN A 90 3.71 7.51 25.38
CA ASN A 90 4.77 6.51 25.53
C ASN A 90 4.28 5.07 25.34
N GLN A 91 3.01 4.80 25.67
CA GLN A 91 2.40 3.47 25.61
C GLN A 91 1.97 3.11 24.19
N GLU A 92 1.30 4.05 23.52
CA GLU A 92 0.83 3.93 22.14
C GLU A 92 1.98 3.70 21.16
N THR A 93 3.17 4.23 21.48
CA THR A 93 4.38 4.06 20.67
C THR A 93 5.22 2.83 21.05
N ARG A 94 4.74 1.90 21.88
CA ARG A 94 5.51 0.68 22.20
C ARG A 94 5.61 -0.26 21.00
N THR A 95 4.53 -0.38 20.26
CA THR A 95 4.41 -1.14 19.01
C THR A 95 3.84 -0.20 17.98
N LEU A 96 4.39 -0.24 16.76
CA LEU A 96 3.82 0.49 15.64
C LEU A 96 3.28 -0.53 14.63
N GLU A 97 2.04 -0.33 14.24
CA GLU A 97 1.37 -1.07 13.18
C GLU A 97 1.26 -0.23 11.91
N ILE A 98 1.07 -0.89 10.77
CA ILE A 98 0.85 -0.21 9.51
C ILE A 98 -0.45 0.61 9.60
N GLY A 99 -0.40 1.84 9.11
CA GLY A 99 -1.52 2.77 9.10
C GLY A 99 -1.70 3.54 10.40
N ASP A 100 -0.94 3.25 11.45
CA ASP A 100 -0.95 4.03 12.68
C ASP A 100 -0.69 5.51 12.39
N ALA A 101 -1.47 6.37 13.03
CA ALA A 101 -1.26 7.80 12.98
C ALA A 101 -0.08 8.16 13.90
N LEU A 102 0.99 8.72 13.34
CA LEU A 102 2.13 9.18 14.11
C LEU A 102 2.34 10.69 13.91
N LEU A 103 2.33 11.41 15.03
CA LEU A 103 2.68 12.82 15.08
C LEU A 103 4.21 13.00 15.14
N LEU A 104 4.73 13.95 14.40
CA LEU A 104 6.16 14.21 14.29
C LEU A 104 6.51 15.55 14.97
N PRO A 105 7.54 15.58 15.83
CA PRO A 105 8.03 16.80 16.48
C PRO A 105 8.88 17.65 15.51
N ILE A 106 8.33 17.99 14.35
CA ILE A 106 9.00 18.82 13.34
C ILE A 106 8.96 20.28 13.80
N THR A 107 10.11 20.95 13.80
CA THR A 107 10.25 22.33 14.30
C THR A 107 10.34 23.38 13.19
N GLY A 108 10.45 22.98 11.92
CA GLY A 108 10.55 23.92 10.81
C GLY A 108 10.50 23.26 9.43
N GLN A 109 10.33 24.10 8.40
CA GLN A 109 10.14 23.64 7.03
C GLN A 109 11.35 22.87 6.47
N THR A 110 12.58 23.29 6.77
CA THR A 110 13.79 22.57 6.35
C THR A 110 13.81 21.15 6.90
N GLN A 111 13.53 20.96 8.20
CA GLN A 111 13.52 19.64 8.82
C GLN A 111 12.41 18.76 8.22
N ARG A 112 11.23 19.32 7.92
CA ARG A 112 10.16 18.61 7.22
C ARG A 112 10.62 18.08 5.86
N SER A 113 11.18 18.96 5.03
CA SER A 113 11.59 18.58 3.67
C SER A 113 12.71 17.54 3.69
N GLU A 114 13.66 17.64 4.62
CA GLU A 114 14.69 16.61 4.77
C GLU A 114 14.12 15.27 5.27
N PHE A 115 13.14 15.30 6.18
CA PHE A 115 12.46 14.08 6.65
C PHE A 115 11.74 13.38 5.49
N GLU A 116 10.97 14.13 4.70
CA GLU A 116 10.25 13.62 3.53
C GLU A 116 11.23 13.00 2.52
N GLN A 117 12.36 13.68 2.24
CA GLN A 117 13.40 13.17 1.36
C GLN A 117 14.01 11.86 1.84
N ARG A 118 14.41 11.76 3.13
CA ARG A 118 15.00 10.54 3.68
C ARG A 118 14.02 9.37 3.69
N ARG A 119 12.76 9.65 4.01
CA ARG A 119 11.69 8.65 3.98
C ARG A 119 11.47 8.15 2.57
N GLN A 120 11.40 9.03 1.57
CA GLN A 120 11.26 8.64 0.17
C GLN A 120 12.46 7.81 -0.30
N GLU A 121 13.68 8.21 0.07
CA GLU A 121 14.90 7.49 -0.27
C GLU A 121 14.93 6.08 0.31
N TYR A 122 14.52 5.91 1.58
CA TYR A 122 14.39 4.59 2.19
C TYR A 122 13.50 3.66 1.38
N HIS A 123 12.32 4.13 0.96
CA HIS A 123 11.40 3.34 0.15
C HIS A 123 11.90 3.10 -1.27
N ARG A 124 12.65 4.05 -1.86
CA ARG A 124 13.31 3.88 -3.16
C ARG A 124 14.32 2.75 -3.12
N VAL A 125 15.21 2.76 -2.13
CA VAL A 125 16.24 1.73 -1.93
C VAL A 125 15.61 0.36 -1.72
N LEU A 126 14.53 0.25 -0.91
CA LEU A 126 13.81 -1.02 -0.74
C LEU A 126 13.31 -1.62 -2.06
N VAL A 127 12.80 -0.79 -2.96
CA VAL A 127 12.32 -1.23 -4.27
C VAL A 127 13.48 -1.62 -5.18
N GLU A 128 14.55 -0.82 -5.20
CA GLU A 128 15.72 -1.06 -6.04
C GLU A 128 16.45 -2.35 -5.64
N GLU A 129 16.75 -2.52 -4.36
CA GLU A 129 17.38 -3.75 -3.83
C GLU A 129 16.52 -4.99 -4.13
N PHE A 130 15.18 -4.86 -4.05
CA PHE A 130 14.31 -5.97 -4.41
C PHE A 130 14.40 -6.31 -5.90
N LYS A 131 14.36 -5.30 -6.79
CA LYS A 131 14.45 -5.52 -8.24
C LYS A 131 15.79 -6.09 -8.70
N GLU A 132 16.87 -5.81 -7.97
CA GLU A 132 18.19 -6.41 -8.26
C GLU A 132 18.22 -7.93 -8.07
N HIS A 133 17.37 -8.46 -7.19
CA HIS A 133 17.40 -9.86 -6.79
C HIS A 133 16.18 -10.67 -7.25
N PHE A 134 15.11 -9.98 -7.69
CA PHE A 134 13.83 -10.63 -7.98
C PHE A 134 13.19 -10.11 -9.26
N GLU A 135 12.63 -11.03 -10.05
CA GLU A 135 11.84 -10.70 -11.24
C GLU A 135 10.33 -10.76 -10.93
N ILE A 136 9.59 -9.76 -11.38
CA ILE A 136 8.12 -9.76 -11.33
C ILE A 136 7.60 -10.50 -12.55
N VAL A 137 7.31 -11.79 -12.36
CA VAL A 137 6.87 -12.68 -13.46
C VAL A 137 5.35 -12.69 -13.61
N GLU A 138 4.62 -12.66 -12.49
CA GLU A 138 3.15 -12.80 -12.49
C GLU A 138 2.52 -12.12 -11.27
N VAL A 139 1.44 -11.37 -11.48
CA VAL A 139 0.57 -10.88 -10.41
C VAL A 139 -0.55 -11.89 -10.16
N ARG A 140 -0.61 -12.42 -8.94
CA ARG A 140 -1.63 -13.34 -8.45
C ARG A 140 -2.67 -12.62 -7.61
N ARG A 141 -3.83 -13.27 -7.46
CA ARG A 141 -4.93 -12.81 -6.62
C ARG A 141 -5.16 -13.78 -5.47
N TYR A 142 -5.44 -13.23 -4.30
CA TYR A 142 -5.86 -13.96 -3.11
C TYR A 142 -7.09 -13.31 -2.48
N THR A 143 -8.05 -14.12 -2.05
CA THR A 143 -9.23 -13.63 -1.33
C THR A 143 -9.00 -13.76 0.17
N VAL A 144 -9.08 -12.64 0.88
CA VAL A 144 -8.88 -12.57 2.34
C VAL A 144 -9.87 -13.45 3.07
N ARG A 145 -9.35 -14.22 4.03
CA ARG A 145 -10.09 -15.16 4.87
C ARG A 145 -10.11 -14.70 6.32
N GLY A 146 -11.01 -15.30 7.10
CA GLY A 146 -11.12 -15.04 8.54
C GLY A 146 -9.80 -15.29 9.26
N GLY A 147 -9.33 -14.27 9.99
CA GLY A 147 -8.08 -14.32 10.74
C GLY A 147 -6.84 -13.90 9.97
N ASP A 148 -6.93 -13.60 8.66
CA ASP A 148 -5.80 -13.08 7.90
C ASP A 148 -5.37 -11.70 8.41
N SER A 149 -4.07 -11.47 8.40
CA SER A 149 -3.45 -10.16 8.63
C SER A 149 -2.41 -9.93 7.56
N VAL A 150 -2.09 -8.66 7.26
CA VAL A 150 -1.09 -8.32 6.24
C VAL A 150 0.25 -8.99 6.54
N TRP A 151 0.64 -9.02 7.82
CA TRP A 151 1.86 -9.70 8.28
C TRP A 151 1.84 -11.21 8.04
N ARG A 152 0.71 -11.87 8.34
CA ARG A 152 0.57 -13.31 8.09
C ARG A 152 0.63 -13.61 6.60
N LEU A 153 -0.07 -12.83 5.79
CA LEU A 153 -0.08 -12.99 4.34
C LEU A 153 1.32 -12.78 3.74
N ALA A 154 2.07 -11.79 4.22
CA ALA A 154 3.46 -11.54 3.81
C ALA A 154 4.34 -12.77 4.06
N ARG A 155 4.24 -13.32 5.27
CA ARG A 155 4.98 -14.53 5.64
C ARG A 155 4.56 -15.74 4.81
N ASP A 156 3.25 -15.94 4.62
CA ASP A 156 2.71 -17.12 3.95
C ASP A 156 2.95 -17.08 2.42
N PHE A 157 2.99 -15.89 1.81
CA PHE A 157 3.35 -15.69 0.41
C PHE A 157 4.87 -15.60 0.17
N ASP A 158 5.65 -15.54 1.25
CA ASP A 158 7.09 -15.33 1.20
C ASP A 158 7.49 -14.00 0.52
N LEU A 159 6.81 -12.93 0.92
CA LEU A 159 7.00 -11.59 0.35
C LEU A 159 7.31 -10.55 1.42
N PRO A 160 8.10 -9.51 1.10
CA PRO A 160 8.21 -8.34 1.95
C PRO A 160 6.84 -7.71 2.21
N LEU A 161 6.62 -7.28 3.45
CA LEU A 161 5.35 -6.68 3.87
C LEU A 161 5.01 -5.43 3.04
N TRP A 162 6.02 -4.59 2.77
CA TRP A 162 5.86 -3.41 1.92
C TRP A 162 5.38 -3.75 0.52
N MET A 163 5.73 -4.91 -0.03
CA MET A 163 5.27 -5.33 -1.36
C MET A 163 3.78 -5.66 -1.34
N ILE A 164 3.26 -6.28 -0.28
CA ILE A 164 1.82 -6.51 -0.17
C ILE A 164 1.06 -5.18 -0.13
N THR A 165 1.48 -4.23 0.69
CA THR A 165 0.83 -2.91 0.75
C THR A 165 1.02 -2.10 -0.52
N ARG A 166 2.08 -2.38 -1.29
CA ARG A 166 2.37 -1.74 -2.57
C ARG A 166 1.36 -2.15 -3.65
N TYR A 167 1.06 -3.44 -3.75
CA TYR A 167 0.00 -3.92 -4.63
C TYR A 167 -1.39 -3.60 -4.09
N ASN A 168 -1.54 -3.42 -2.77
CA ASN A 168 -2.83 -3.18 -2.14
C ASN A 168 -2.81 -1.89 -1.31
N PRO A 169 -2.82 -0.69 -1.93
CA PRO A 169 -2.66 0.58 -1.21
C PRO A 169 -3.67 0.82 -0.09
N LYS A 170 -4.88 0.23 -0.18
CA LYS A 170 -5.90 0.27 0.89
C LYS A 170 -5.38 -0.28 2.22
N LEU A 171 -4.44 -1.23 2.19
CA LEU A 171 -3.87 -1.85 3.39
C LEU A 171 -2.89 -0.94 4.14
N ARG A 172 -2.56 0.23 3.59
CA ARG A 172 -1.74 1.26 4.26
C ARG A 172 -2.53 2.08 5.27
N THR A 173 -3.86 2.02 5.21
CA THR A 173 -4.74 2.82 6.07
C THR A 173 -5.87 2.01 6.70
N ALA A 174 -6.09 0.77 6.24
CA ALA A 174 -7.15 -0.09 6.73
C ALA A 174 -6.68 -1.54 6.87
N MET A 175 -7.28 -2.27 7.80
CA MET A 175 -7.08 -3.71 7.93
C MET A 175 -7.75 -4.46 6.77
N PRO A 176 -7.21 -5.62 6.36
CA PRO A 176 -7.85 -6.46 5.36
C PRO A 176 -9.19 -7.00 5.87
N VAL A 177 -10.23 -6.93 5.04
CA VAL A 177 -11.58 -7.41 5.35
C VAL A 177 -11.84 -8.74 4.65
N ILE A 178 -12.55 -9.66 5.31
CA ILE A 178 -12.93 -10.95 4.72
C ILE A 178 -13.62 -10.73 3.37
N GLY A 179 -13.16 -11.43 2.34
CA GLY A 179 -13.67 -11.30 0.97
C GLY A 179 -12.95 -10.24 0.13
N ASP A 180 -12.05 -9.44 0.71
CA ASP A 180 -11.18 -8.56 -0.05
C ASP A 180 -10.35 -9.37 -1.05
N GLU A 181 -10.26 -8.90 -2.29
CA GLU A 181 -9.25 -9.39 -3.24
C GLU A 181 -7.95 -8.61 -3.04
N LEU A 182 -6.85 -9.35 -2.88
CA LEU A 182 -5.50 -8.82 -2.79
C LEU A 182 -4.68 -9.27 -3.99
N GLY A 183 -4.07 -8.32 -4.68
CA GLY A 183 -3.06 -8.58 -5.70
C GLY A 183 -1.68 -8.74 -5.06
N TYR A 184 -0.87 -9.67 -5.53
CA TYR A 184 0.53 -9.80 -5.11
C TYR A 184 1.35 -10.45 -6.20
N SER A 185 2.61 -10.05 -6.36
CA SER A 185 3.53 -10.71 -7.28
C SER A 185 4.35 -11.77 -6.56
N LEU A 186 4.51 -12.94 -7.16
CA LEU A 186 5.49 -13.94 -6.71
C LEU A 186 6.61 -14.02 -7.72
N ASP A 187 7.86 -13.95 -7.24
CA ASP A 187 9.00 -14.40 -8.02
C ASP A 187 9.19 -15.92 -7.79
N PRO A 188 9.09 -16.76 -8.85
CA PRO A 188 9.41 -18.18 -8.76
C PRO A 188 10.82 -18.48 -8.24
N GLN A 189 11.82 -17.61 -8.48
CA GLN A 189 13.20 -17.79 -8.04
C GLN A 189 13.41 -17.42 -6.56
N ALA A 190 12.57 -16.54 -5.98
CA ALA A 190 12.64 -16.17 -4.57
C ALA A 190 12.50 -17.38 -3.63
N ARG A 191 11.66 -18.35 -3.99
CA ARG A 191 11.48 -19.60 -3.23
C ARG A 191 12.76 -20.43 -3.13
N GLN A 192 13.69 -20.28 -4.08
CA GLN A 192 14.92 -21.08 -4.15
C GLN A 192 16.09 -20.42 -3.38
N LEU A 193 16.07 -19.09 -3.25
CA LEU A 193 17.11 -18.29 -2.60
C LEU A 193 17.05 -18.30 -1.05
N ARG A 194 15.95 -18.76 -0.44
CA ARG A 194 15.85 -18.95 1.03
C ARG A 194 16.85 -19.96 1.61
N SER A 195 17.45 -20.84 0.81
CA SER A 195 18.55 -21.69 1.30
C SER A 195 19.86 -20.93 1.52
N ARG A 196 19.97 -19.68 1.03
CA ARG A 196 21.20 -18.90 1.01
C ARG A 196 21.14 -17.53 1.68
N MET A 197 19.97 -16.99 2.01
CA MET A 197 19.87 -15.63 2.54
C MET A 197 19.05 -15.55 3.82
N VAL A 198 19.77 -15.48 4.95
CA VAL A 198 19.29 -14.81 6.16
C VAL A 198 19.40 -13.31 5.88
N SER A 199 18.25 -12.70 5.58
CA SER A 199 17.95 -11.25 5.62
C SER A 199 19.14 -10.26 5.58
N PRO A 200 19.33 -9.52 4.47
CA PRO A 200 19.98 -8.23 4.49
C PRO A 200 18.92 -7.16 4.27
N VAL A 201 18.11 -6.83 5.28
CA VAL A 201 17.25 -5.62 5.20
C VAL A 201 17.85 -4.47 6.01
N VAL A 202 18.92 -4.69 6.80
CA VAL A 202 19.57 -3.60 7.54
C VAL A 202 21.05 -3.92 7.77
N THR A 203 21.92 -3.66 6.79
CA THR A 203 23.37 -3.55 7.05
C THR A 203 24.02 -2.31 6.43
N LEU A 204 23.37 -1.59 5.51
CA LEU A 204 23.97 -0.44 4.84
C LEU A 204 23.36 0.94 5.22
N VAL A 205 23.10 1.17 6.51
CA VAL A 205 22.97 2.55 7.05
C VAL A 205 23.81 2.69 8.33
N ARG A 206 25.00 2.08 8.32
CA ARG A 206 26.04 2.24 9.34
C ARG A 206 27.42 2.23 8.69
N SER A 207 27.63 3.06 7.67
CA SER A 207 28.98 3.39 7.16
C SER A 207 28.86 4.51 6.12
N SER A 208 28.79 5.76 6.58
CA SER A 208 29.38 6.96 5.94
C SER A 208 29.19 8.15 6.87
#